data_AF-A0A498G8P5-F1
#
_entry.id   AF-A0A498G8P5-F1
#
_cell.length_a   1.000
_cell.length_b   1.000
_cell.length_c   1.000
_cell.angle_alpha   90.00
_cell.angle_beta   90.00
_cell.angle_gamma   90.00
#
_symmetry.space_group_name_H-M   'P 1'
#
loop_
_entity.id
_entity.type
_entity.pdbx_description
1 polymer ?
#
loop_
_entity_poly.entity_id
_entity_poly.type
_entity_poly.pdbx_seq_one_letter_code
_entity_poly.pdbx_strand_id
1 'polypeptide(L)'
;MGSEGVDGLPEELDSWVADRAAATDTSRADVLRRLLAAHRLLDEHPEALEDPESIDVAELLGSAPDSADDTAVSAEVDALTADVAEMVARINALEDDLDEKITDVRERVIQVKRETDAKAPEDHDHPDIERRLRQGFENYEEILEYLTETTDDQDAKLDTVASAIVDLRGRIATLERDSNERAAAADLRREANRQGVAEAVCESCGGSVHLGLLDGPFCPHCESTFDGVEPKRGFFGSHRLTVGQRPALEAPTESGSAAAERDGLFDDESRGAEDTSGARADGSTTHDTAGEDQEKSTAAEDVSEGDTDRTANTAQVNE
;
A
#
# COMPACT_ATOMS: atom_id res chain seq x y z
N MET A 1 61.14 7.14 30.78
CA MET A 1 62.59 7.10 31.05
C MET A 1 63.26 6.98 29.70
N GLY A 2 64.03 7.98 29.31
CA GLY A 2 64.61 8.07 27.98
C GLY A 2 65.53 6.90 27.72
N SER A 3 65.27 6.15 26.66
CA SER A 3 66.34 5.52 25.91
C SER A 3 67.11 6.66 25.26
N GLU A 4 68.08 7.20 26.00
CA GLU A 4 69.12 8.05 25.41
C GLU A 4 69.88 7.11 24.46
N GLY A 5 69.40 7.04 23.22
CA GLY A 5 70.11 6.40 22.14
C GLY A 5 71.41 7.17 22.03
N VAL A 6 72.52 6.51 22.33
CA VAL A 6 73.84 7.09 22.12
C VAL A 6 73.97 7.23 20.61
N ASP A 7 73.66 8.42 20.10
CA ASP A 7 73.81 8.80 18.70
C ASP A 7 75.30 8.84 18.38
N GLY A 8 75.88 7.67 18.13
CA GLY A 8 77.25 7.52 17.66
C GLY A 8 78.24 7.05 18.72
N LEU A 9 79.42 6.68 18.25
CA LEU A 9 80.54 6.34 19.11
C LEU A 9 81.03 7.62 19.81
N PRO A 10 81.57 7.52 21.05
CA PRO A 10 82.28 8.64 21.67
C PRO A 10 83.30 9.24 20.69
N GLU A 11 83.43 10.58 20.63
CA GLU A 11 84.22 11.26 19.61
C GLU A 11 85.66 10.74 19.49
N GLU A 12 86.27 10.34 20.62
CA GLU A 12 87.61 9.74 20.66
C GLU A 12 87.66 8.39 19.92
N LEU A 13 86.64 7.55 20.09
CA LEU A 13 86.48 6.27 19.39
C LEU A 13 86.12 6.48 17.92
N ASP A 14 85.27 7.45 17.61
CA ASP A 14 84.89 7.77 16.22
C ASP A 14 86.10 8.23 15.40
N SER A 15 86.90 9.14 15.98
CA SER A 15 88.18 9.58 15.40
C SER A 15 89.15 8.42 15.24
N TRP A 16 89.29 7.58 16.26
CA TRP A 16 90.19 6.43 16.19
C TRP A 16 89.77 5.43 15.11
N VAL A 17 88.47 5.15 14.95
CA VAL A 17 87.97 4.26 13.89
C VAL A 17 88.21 4.86 12.52
N ALA A 18 88.02 6.18 12.36
CA ALA A 18 88.32 6.88 11.12
C ALA A 18 89.82 6.86 10.78
N ASP A 19 90.68 7.11 11.76
CA ASP A 19 92.15 7.06 11.60
C ASP A 19 92.60 5.64 11.26
N ARG A 20 92.00 4.63 11.90
CA ARG A 20 92.32 3.22 11.63
C ARG A 20 91.89 2.80 10.24
N ALA A 21 90.68 3.18 9.83
CA ALA A 21 90.16 2.96 8.47
C ALA A 21 91.08 3.59 7.42
N ALA A 22 91.53 4.83 7.63
CA ALA A 22 92.48 5.51 6.75
C ALA A 22 93.86 4.84 6.73
N ALA A 23 94.35 4.37 7.88
CA ALA A 23 95.65 3.71 7.97
C ALA A 23 95.68 2.31 7.33
N THR A 24 94.55 1.59 7.32
CA THR A 24 94.44 0.26 6.71
C THR A 24 93.78 0.23 5.35
N ASP A 25 93.37 1.39 4.81
CA ASP A 25 92.64 1.54 3.54
C ASP A 25 91.35 0.68 3.49
N THR A 26 90.56 0.70 4.58
CA THR A 26 89.30 -0.05 4.70
C THR A 26 88.11 0.84 5.06
N SER A 27 86.88 0.35 4.91
CA SER A 27 85.71 1.12 5.32
C SER A 27 85.56 1.15 6.85
N ARG A 28 84.98 2.23 7.37
CA ARG A 28 84.59 2.35 8.78
C ARG A 28 83.74 1.15 9.24
N ALA A 29 82.82 0.68 8.41
CA ALA A 29 81.98 -0.48 8.73
C ALA A 29 82.81 -1.76 8.89
N ASP A 30 83.85 -1.95 8.09
CA ASP A 30 84.72 -3.14 8.17
C ASP A 30 85.63 -3.10 9.40
N VAL A 31 86.14 -1.93 9.77
CA VAL A 31 86.87 -1.74 11.03
C VAL A 31 85.98 -2.09 12.22
N LEU A 32 84.72 -1.61 12.24
CA LEU A 32 83.77 -1.93 13.31
C LEU A 32 83.39 -3.41 13.33
N ARG A 33 83.13 -4.03 12.17
CA ARG A 33 82.87 -5.49 12.08
C ARG A 33 84.05 -6.29 12.61
N ARG A 34 85.28 -5.93 12.24
CA ARG A 34 86.50 -6.58 12.72
C ARG A 34 86.71 -6.38 14.22
N LEU A 35 86.40 -5.21 14.76
CA LEU A 35 86.46 -4.93 16.20
C LEU A 35 85.43 -5.75 16.98
N LEU A 36 84.19 -5.82 16.49
CA LEU A 36 83.14 -6.65 17.08
C LEU A 36 83.49 -8.14 17.02
N ALA A 37 84.07 -8.61 15.92
CA ALA A 37 84.56 -9.97 15.80
C ALA A 37 85.70 -10.24 16.81
N ALA A 38 86.67 -9.34 16.92
CA ALA A 38 87.76 -9.46 17.89
C ALA A 38 87.26 -9.39 19.34
N HIS A 39 86.27 -8.53 19.64
CA HIS A 39 85.69 -8.43 20.97
C HIS A 39 84.93 -9.69 21.36
N ARG A 40 84.11 -10.25 20.46
CA ARG A 40 83.43 -11.53 20.71
C ARG A 40 84.42 -12.66 20.97
N LEU A 41 85.51 -12.71 20.19
CA LEU A 41 86.55 -13.71 20.39
C LEU A 41 87.23 -13.56 21.76
N LEU A 42 87.50 -12.33 22.22
CA LEU A 42 88.04 -12.06 23.56
C LEU A 42 87.04 -12.37 24.69
N ASP A 43 85.75 -12.19 24.46
CA ASP A 43 84.69 -12.55 25.43
C ASP A 43 84.53 -14.07 25.55
N GLU A 44 84.62 -14.80 24.42
CA GLU A 44 84.51 -16.25 24.37
C GLU A 44 85.78 -16.95 24.88
N HIS A 45 86.93 -16.31 24.72
CA HIS A 45 88.25 -16.81 25.12
C HIS A 45 89.04 -15.76 25.92
N PRO A 46 88.68 -15.48 27.18
CA PRO A 46 89.35 -14.46 27.98
C PRO A 46 90.82 -14.78 28.28
N GLU A 47 91.21 -16.05 28.27
CA GLU A 47 92.58 -16.55 28.44
C GLU A 47 93.56 -16.01 27.39
N ALA A 48 93.05 -15.58 26.24
CA ALA A 48 93.75 -14.91 25.15
C ALA A 48 94.62 -13.71 25.55
N LEU A 49 94.18 -12.99 26.59
CA LEU A 49 94.85 -11.79 27.07
C LEU A 49 96.07 -12.11 27.94
N GLU A 50 96.09 -13.30 28.55
CA GLU A 50 97.14 -13.75 29.44
C GLU A 50 98.22 -14.56 28.70
N ASP A 51 97.80 -15.37 27.73
CA ASP A 51 98.70 -16.10 26.83
C ASP A 51 98.18 -16.05 25.38
N PRO A 52 98.76 -15.19 24.52
CA PRO A 52 98.27 -15.02 23.15
C PRO A 52 98.51 -16.24 22.25
N GLU A 53 99.33 -17.22 22.68
CA GLU A 53 99.52 -18.49 21.96
C GLU A 53 98.53 -19.58 22.41
N SER A 54 97.66 -19.32 23.40
CA SER A 54 96.67 -20.29 23.88
C SER A 54 95.41 -20.36 23.01
N ILE A 55 95.20 -19.38 22.13
CA ILE A 55 94.13 -19.40 21.14
C ILE A 55 94.68 -20.03 19.86
N ASP A 56 94.24 -21.25 19.54
CA ASP A 56 94.38 -21.75 18.18
C ASP A 56 93.31 -21.09 17.29
N VAL A 57 93.66 -19.95 16.70
CA VAL A 57 92.78 -19.20 15.77
C VAL A 57 92.32 -20.08 14.60
N ALA A 58 93.08 -21.13 14.25
CA ALA A 58 92.72 -22.07 13.21
C ALA A 58 91.67 -23.10 13.65
N GLU A 59 91.57 -23.41 14.95
CA GLU A 59 90.51 -24.27 15.52
C GLU A 59 89.22 -23.49 15.76
N LEU A 60 89.35 -22.20 16.13
CA LEU A 60 88.25 -21.28 16.48
C LEU A 60 87.45 -20.76 15.30
N LEU A 61 88.07 -20.66 14.12
CA LEU A 61 87.36 -20.46 12.84
C LEU A 61 86.57 -21.71 12.41
N GLY A 62 86.48 -22.72 13.30
CA GLY A 62 86.29 -24.11 12.93
C GLY A 62 87.47 -24.54 12.05
N SER A 63 87.63 -25.84 11.81
CA SER A 63 88.08 -26.23 10.48
C SER A 63 87.27 -25.38 9.51
N ALA A 64 87.93 -24.47 8.77
CA ALA A 64 87.27 -23.70 7.72
C ALA A 64 86.27 -24.66 7.08
N PRO A 65 84.95 -24.38 7.08
CA PRO A 65 84.03 -25.26 6.39
C PRO A 65 84.70 -25.45 5.03
N ASP A 66 85.02 -26.71 4.73
CA ASP A 66 85.68 -27.08 3.49
C ASP A 66 85.01 -26.23 2.43
N SER A 67 85.78 -25.48 1.63
CA SER A 67 85.28 -24.36 0.81
C SER A 67 84.08 -24.69 -0.10
N ALA A 68 83.69 -25.98 -0.16
CA ALA A 68 82.41 -26.52 -0.55
C ALA A 68 81.15 -25.96 0.17
N ASP A 69 81.13 -25.71 1.49
CA ASP A 69 79.86 -25.37 2.20
C ASP A 69 79.44 -23.90 2.01
N ASP A 70 80.39 -22.96 2.10
CA ASP A 70 80.16 -21.55 1.75
C ASP A 70 79.77 -21.38 0.27
N THR A 71 80.31 -22.21 -0.63
CA THR A 71 79.89 -22.22 -2.03
C THR A 71 78.49 -22.78 -2.23
N ALA A 72 78.03 -23.72 -1.40
CA ALA A 72 76.68 -24.29 -1.48
C ALA A 72 75.63 -23.27 -1.02
N VAL A 73 75.87 -22.59 0.12
CA VAL A 73 74.98 -21.53 0.61
C VAL A 73 74.94 -20.34 -0.36
N SER A 74 76.10 -19.95 -0.92
CA SER A 74 76.14 -18.88 -1.92
C SER A 74 75.35 -19.24 -3.19
N ALA A 75 75.46 -20.49 -3.66
CA ALA A 75 74.70 -20.97 -4.81
C ALA A 75 73.19 -21.00 -4.55
N GLU A 76 72.75 -21.34 -3.33
CA GLU A 76 71.35 -21.29 -2.93
C GLU A 76 70.80 -19.86 -2.85
N VAL A 77 71.60 -18.93 -2.32
CA VAL A 77 71.25 -17.50 -2.30
C VAL A 77 71.18 -16.93 -3.72
N ASP A 78 72.10 -17.31 -4.62
CA ASP A 78 72.08 -16.90 -6.02
C ASP A 78 70.85 -17.44 -6.75
N ALA A 79 70.47 -18.69 -6.49
CA ALA A 79 69.26 -19.30 -7.04
C ALA A 79 68.00 -18.57 -6.54
N LEU A 80 67.89 -18.31 -5.23
CA LEU A 80 66.76 -17.57 -4.67
C LEU A 80 66.71 -16.13 -5.20
N THR A 81 67.87 -15.50 -5.41
CA THR A 81 67.95 -14.16 -6.00
C THR A 81 67.46 -14.16 -7.45
N ALA A 82 67.78 -15.20 -8.22
CA ALA A 82 67.27 -15.39 -9.57
C ALA A 82 65.74 -15.62 -9.58
N ASP A 83 65.22 -16.45 -8.68
CA ASP A 83 63.78 -16.71 -8.55
C ASP A 83 63.02 -15.44 -8.16
N VAL A 84 63.53 -14.66 -7.21
CA VAL A 84 62.94 -13.37 -6.83
C VAL A 84 62.95 -12.40 -8.01
N ALA A 85 64.05 -12.34 -8.78
CA ALA A 85 64.13 -11.50 -9.97
C ALA A 85 63.10 -11.93 -11.03
N GLU A 86 62.87 -13.23 -11.21
CA GLU A 86 61.82 -13.75 -12.10
C GLU A 86 60.42 -13.40 -11.60
N MET A 87 60.13 -13.57 -10.32
CA MET A 87 58.83 -13.20 -9.74
C MET A 87 58.55 -11.72 -9.88
N VAL A 88 59.55 -10.86 -9.65
CA VAL A 88 59.43 -9.41 -9.85
C VAL A 88 59.13 -9.11 -11.32
N ALA A 89 59.83 -9.75 -12.27
CA ALA A 89 59.55 -9.58 -13.68
C ALA A 89 58.11 -10.02 -14.06
N ARG A 90 57.62 -11.11 -13.47
CA ARG A 90 56.25 -11.59 -13.67
C ARG A 90 55.20 -10.66 -13.06
N ILE A 91 55.45 -10.13 -11.86
CA ILE A 91 54.55 -9.16 -11.22
C ILE A 91 54.45 -7.91 -12.08
N ASN A 92 55.59 -7.35 -12.51
CA ASN A 92 55.59 -6.18 -13.38
C ASN A 92 54.81 -6.43 -14.67
N ALA A 93 54.98 -7.60 -15.31
CA ALA A 93 54.22 -7.96 -16.49
C ALA A 93 52.70 -8.11 -16.24
N LEU A 94 52.29 -8.57 -15.06
CA LEU A 94 50.88 -8.65 -14.66
C LEU A 94 50.30 -7.27 -14.32
N GLU A 95 51.09 -6.41 -13.71
CA GLU A 95 50.71 -5.02 -13.44
C GLU A 95 50.51 -4.26 -14.76
N ASP A 96 51.41 -4.44 -15.73
CA ASP A 96 51.28 -3.88 -17.07
C ASP A 96 50.01 -4.37 -17.80
N ASP A 97 49.75 -5.69 -17.77
CA ASP A 97 48.52 -6.29 -18.36
C ASP A 97 47.25 -5.79 -17.65
N LEU A 98 47.29 -5.62 -16.33
CA LEU A 98 46.16 -5.10 -15.57
C LEU A 98 45.90 -3.63 -15.90
N ASP A 99 46.94 -2.80 -16.00
CA ASP A 99 46.81 -1.38 -16.36
C ASP A 99 46.27 -1.21 -17.79
N GLU A 100 46.68 -2.08 -18.72
CA GLU A 100 46.12 -2.13 -20.08
C GLU A 100 44.62 -2.48 -20.04
N LYS A 101 44.23 -3.53 -19.30
CA LYS A 101 42.82 -3.94 -19.17
C LYS A 101 41.96 -2.90 -18.46
N ILE A 102 42.48 -2.24 -17.42
CA ILE A 102 41.78 -1.16 -16.74
C ILE A 102 41.55 0.00 -17.70
N THR A 103 42.53 0.31 -18.54
CA THR A 103 42.40 1.34 -19.57
C THR A 103 41.33 0.95 -20.61
N ASP A 104 41.34 -0.28 -21.12
CA ASP A 104 40.33 -0.77 -22.06
C ASP A 104 38.91 -0.73 -21.46
N VAL A 105 38.73 -1.21 -20.22
CA VAL A 105 37.42 -1.15 -19.53
C VAL A 105 36.98 0.30 -19.33
N ARG A 106 37.89 1.19 -18.95
CA ARG A 106 37.57 2.62 -18.78
C ARG A 106 37.10 3.22 -20.10
N GLU A 107 37.80 2.95 -21.20
CA GLU A 107 37.41 3.43 -22.53
C GLU A 107 36.05 2.86 -22.94
N ARG A 108 35.80 1.57 -22.70
CA ARG A 108 34.53 0.92 -22.98
C ARG A 108 33.38 1.53 -22.17
N VAL A 109 33.57 1.76 -20.88
CA VAL A 109 32.55 2.36 -20.01
C VAL A 109 32.24 3.78 -20.46
N ILE A 110 33.27 4.58 -20.79
CA ILE A 110 33.08 5.93 -21.35
C ILE A 110 32.29 5.86 -22.65
N GLN A 111 32.59 4.91 -23.53
CA GLN A 111 31.85 4.70 -24.76
C GLN A 111 30.38 4.36 -24.48
N VAL A 112 30.10 3.36 -23.64
CA VAL A 112 28.73 2.95 -23.30
C VAL A 112 27.96 4.10 -22.67
N LYS A 113 28.58 4.86 -21.76
CA LYS A 113 27.96 6.05 -21.16
C LYS A 113 27.56 7.06 -22.22
N ARG A 114 28.49 7.40 -23.14
CA ARG A 114 28.20 8.32 -24.24
C ARG A 114 27.09 7.81 -25.16
N GLU A 115 27.08 6.52 -25.47
CA GLU A 115 26.01 5.91 -26.27
C GLU A 115 24.66 5.92 -25.56
N THR A 116 24.64 5.65 -24.26
CA THR A 116 23.41 5.67 -23.44
C THR A 116 22.87 7.10 -23.32
N ASP A 117 23.72 8.07 -22.99
CA ASP A 117 23.32 9.49 -22.93
C ASP A 117 22.81 10.00 -24.28
N ALA A 118 23.38 9.51 -25.40
CA ALA A 118 22.91 9.86 -26.73
C ALA A 118 21.56 9.22 -27.07
N LYS A 119 21.26 8.03 -26.53
CA LYS A 119 19.99 7.32 -26.73
C LYS A 119 18.88 7.91 -25.85
N ALA A 120 19.20 8.30 -24.63
CA ALA A 120 18.28 8.90 -23.68
C ALA A 120 19.04 9.97 -22.89
N PRO A 121 18.99 11.24 -23.34
CA PRO A 121 19.44 12.38 -22.55
C PRO A 121 18.74 12.41 -21.19
N GLU A 122 19.33 13.10 -20.20
CA GLU A 122 18.71 13.25 -18.87
C GLU A 122 17.30 13.84 -18.94
N ASP A 123 17.06 14.72 -19.92
CA ASP A 123 15.77 15.36 -20.17
C ASP A 123 14.93 14.63 -21.25
N HIS A 124 15.21 13.35 -21.53
CA HIS A 124 14.41 12.59 -22.47
C HIS A 124 12.99 12.38 -21.93
N ASP A 125 12.03 12.96 -22.63
CA ASP A 125 10.63 12.82 -22.29
C ASP A 125 9.94 11.75 -23.16
N HIS A 126 8.80 11.26 -22.68
CA HIS A 126 7.98 10.26 -23.33
C HIS A 126 6.59 10.84 -23.66
N PRO A 127 6.47 11.76 -24.63
CA PRO A 127 5.22 12.47 -24.93
C PRO A 127 4.07 11.53 -25.30
N ASP A 128 4.37 10.35 -25.85
CA ASP A 128 3.35 9.33 -26.12
C ASP A 128 2.79 8.67 -24.86
N ILE A 129 3.63 8.43 -23.85
CA ILE A 129 3.21 7.88 -22.56
C ILE A 129 2.40 8.94 -21.82
N GLU A 130 2.89 10.19 -21.78
CA GLU A 130 2.16 11.28 -21.15
C GLU A 130 0.80 11.53 -21.80
N ARG A 131 0.73 11.50 -23.13
CA ARG A 131 -0.55 11.64 -23.86
C ARG A 131 -1.51 10.50 -23.53
N ARG A 132 -1.02 9.25 -23.48
CA ARG A 132 -1.83 8.09 -23.08
C ARG A 132 -2.32 8.19 -21.63
N LEU A 133 -1.48 8.69 -20.72
CA LEU A 133 -1.86 8.92 -19.32
C LEU A 133 -2.94 10.00 -19.23
N ARG A 134 -2.74 11.16 -19.84
CA ARG A 134 -3.73 12.25 -19.85
C ARG A 134 -5.06 11.79 -20.44
N GLN A 135 -5.04 11.15 -21.60
CA GLN A 135 -6.24 10.58 -22.22
C GLN A 135 -6.91 9.50 -21.34
N GLY A 136 -6.11 8.70 -20.64
CA GLY A 136 -6.62 7.72 -19.68
C GLY A 136 -7.37 8.40 -18.53
N PHE A 137 -6.78 9.44 -17.93
CA PHE A 137 -7.41 10.20 -16.85
C PHE A 137 -8.69 10.89 -17.30
N GLU A 138 -8.69 11.56 -18.46
CA GLU A 138 -9.89 12.19 -19.03
C GLU A 138 -11.04 11.17 -19.21
N ASN A 139 -10.74 9.97 -19.71
CA ASN A 139 -11.74 8.90 -19.85
C ASN A 139 -12.25 8.42 -18.47
N TYR A 140 -11.37 8.26 -17.49
CA TYR A 140 -11.82 7.87 -16.14
C TYR A 140 -12.70 8.93 -15.50
N GLU A 141 -12.37 10.21 -15.67
CA GLU A 141 -13.19 11.32 -15.18
C GLU A 141 -14.59 11.30 -15.84
N GLU A 142 -14.67 11.13 -17.16
CA GLU A 142 -15.94 10.99 -17.89
C GLU A 142 -16.78 9.80 -17.37
N ILE A 143 -16.14 8.63 -17.14
CA ILE A 143 -16.82 7.45 -16.60
C ILE A 143 -17.34 7.73 -15.19
N LEU A 144 -16.53 8.37 -14.33
CA LEU A 144 -16.91 8.65 -12.95
C LEU A 144 -18.05 9.68 -12.86
N GLU A 145 -18.04 10.68 -13.73
CA GLU A 145 -19.14 11.65 -13.85
C GLU A 145 -20.43 10.94 -14.28
N TYR A 146 -20.38 10.15 -15.36
CA TYR A 146 -21.53 9.37 -15.82
C TYR A 146 -22.10 8.43 -14.74
N LEU A 147 -21.22 7.72 -14.01
CA LEU A 147 -21.65 6.81 -12.94
C LEU A 147 -22.29 7.56 -11.78
N THR A 148 -21.77 8.74 -11.42
CA THR A 148 -22.33 9.58 -10.36
C THR A 148 -23.68 10.14 -10.77
N GLU A 149 -23.80 10.73 -11.96
CA GLU A 149 -25.07 11.21 -12.51
C GLU A 149 -26.13 10.11 -12.61
N THR A 150 -25.72 8.92 -13.06
CA THR A 150 -26.62 7.76 -13.14
C THR A 150 -27.08 7.30 -11.77
N THR A 151 -26.20 7.36 -10.76
CA THR A 151 -26.56 6.99 -9.38
C THR A 151 -27.55 8.00 -8.80
N ASP A 152 -27.30 9.29 -8.97
CA ASP A 152 -28.20 10.36 -8.51
C ASP A 152 -29.59 10.26 -9.18
N ASP A 153 -29.63 9.97 -10.48
CA ASP A 153 -30.88 9.73 -11.21
C ASP A 153 -31.62 8.48 -10.71
N GLN A 154 -30.89 7.41 -10.36
CA GLN A 154 -31.46 6.21 -9.77
C GLN A 154 -32.04 6.47 -8.38
N ASP A 155 -31.32 7.20 -7.52
CA ASP A 155 -31.80 7.56 -6.18
C ASP A 155 -33.06 8.42 -6.26
N ALA A 156 -33.09 9.41 -7.16
CA ALA A 156 -34.29 10.23 -7.40
C ALA A 156 -35.50 9.38 -7.85
N LYS A 157 -35.27 8.36 -8.69
CA LYS A 157 -36.32 7.41 -9.10
C LYS A 157 -36.78 6.54 -7.93
N LEU A 158 -35.86 6.05 -7.10
CA LEU A 158 -36.19 5.25 -5.92
C LEU A 158 -36.99 6.05 -4.90
N ASP A 159 -36.63 7.30 -4.65
CA ASP A 159 -37.40 8.21 -3.79
C ASP A 159 -38.81 8.47 -4.31
N THR A 160 -38.95 8.64 -5.63
CA THR A 160 -40.24 8.79 -6.29
C THR A 160 -41.11 7.54 -6.09
N VAL A 161 -40.53 6.35 -6.29
CA VAL A 161 -41.24 5.07 -6.10
C VAL A 161 -41.59 4.86 -4.63
N ALA A 162 -40.67 5.13 -3.71
CA ALA A 162 -40.90 5.01 -2.27
C ALA A 162 -42.06 5.92 -1.83
N SER A 163 -42.07 7.17 -2.30
CA SER A 163 -43.14 8.13 -2.05
C SER A 163 -44.48 7.65 -2.59
N ALA A 164 -44.50 7.10 -3.82
CA ALA A 164 -45.70 6.53 -4.42
C ALA A 164 -46.24 5.31 -3.64
N ILE A 165 -45.35 4.46 -3.12
CA ILE A 165 -45.74 3.31 -2.29
C ILE A 165 -46.33 3.77 -0.95
N VAL A 166 -45.74 4.79 -0.31
CA VAL A 166 -46.27 5.36 0.94
C VAL A 166 -47.65 5.97 0.71
N ASP A 167 -47.85 6.72 -0.37
CA ASP A 167 -49.16 7.27 -0.74
C ASP A 167 -50.19 6.17 -1.03
N LEU A 168 -49.80 5.12 -1.76
CA LEU A 168 -50.68 3.97 -2.01
C LEU A 168 -51.07 3.26 -0.70
N ARG A 169 -50.13 3.04 0.22
CA ARG A 169 -50.42 2.44 1.54
C ARG A 169 -51.38 3.31 2.35
N GLY A 170 -51.22 4.63 2.32
CA GLY A 170 -52.15 5.57 2.97
C GLY A 170 -53.56 5.51 2.38
N ARG A 171 -53.67 5.45 1.04
CA ARG A 171 -54.96 5.29 0.34
C ARG A 171 -55.64 3.96 0.66
N ILE A 172 -54.88 2.86 0.68
CA ILE A 172 -55.41 1.54 1.05
C ILE A 172 -55.94 1.58 2.49
N ALA A 173 -55.16 2.09 3.45
CA ALA A 173 -55.58 2.17 4.85
C ALA A 173 -56.87 3.00 5.02
N THR A 174 -57.03 4.07 4.24
CA THR A 174 -58.26 4.88 4.22
C THR A 174 -59.45 4.10 3.66
N LEU A 175 -59.27 3.41 2.53
CA LEU A 175 -60.30 2.58 1.92
C LEU A 175 -60.73 1.42 2.81
N GLU A 176 -59.78 0.78 3.49
CA GLU A 176 -60.05 -0.30 4.45
C GLU A 176 -60.84 0.21 5.64
N ARG A 177 -60.47 1.38 6.19
CA ARG A 177 -61.22 2.03 7.27
C ARG A 177 -62.66 2.31 6.86
N ASP A 178 -62.85 2.96 5.71
CA ASP A 178 -64.15 3.25 5.11
C ASP A 178 -65.00 2.00 4.91
N SER A 179 -64.39 0.93 4.40
CA SER A 179 -65.04 -0.37 4.21
C SER A 179 -65.49 -0.98 5.53
N ASN A 180 -64.61 -0.97 6.53
CA ASN A 180 -64.88 -1.51 7.86
C ASN A 180 -65.99 -0.73 8.58
N GLU A 181 -66.01 0.60 8.48
CA GLU A 181 -67.07 1.43 9.05
C GLU A 181 -68.43 1.12 8.41
N ARG A 182 -68.51 1.05 7.08
CA ARG A 182 -69.75 0.66 6.37
C ARG A 182 -70.21 -0.75 6.74
N ALA A 183 -69.27 -1.69 6.88
CA ALA A 183 -69.56 -3.06 7.29
C ALA A 183 -70.13 -3.12 8.71
N ALA A 184 -69.53 -2.39 9.67
CA ALA A 184 -70.03 -2.30 11.04
C ALA A 184 -71.44 -1.69 11.10
N ALA A 185 -71.70 -0.62 10.33
CA ALA A 185 -73.04 -0.04 10.23
C ALA A 185 -74.06 -1.02 9.61
N ALA A 186 -73.66 -1.80 8.60
CA ALA A 186 -74.50 -2.84 8.02
C ALA A 186 -74.79 -3.98 9.02
N ASP A 187 -73.82 -4.37 9.84
CA ASP A 187 -74.01 -5.35 10.91
C ASP A 187 -75.01 -4.88 11.96
N LEU A 188 -74.87 -3.65 12.45
CA LEU A 188 -75.79 -3.04 13.41
C LEU A 188 -77.22 -3.00 12.85
N ARG A 189 -77.38 -2.60 11.58
CA ARG A 189 -78.68 -2.60 10.89
C ARG A 189 -79.26 -4.01 10.74
N ARG A 190 -78.44 -5.02 10.44
CA ARG A 190 -78.89 -6.42 10.36
C ARG A 190 -79.33 -6.94 11.72
N GLU A 191 -78.57 -6.65 12.78
CA GLU A 191 -78.91 -7.05 14.15
C GLU A 191 -80.20 -6.39 14.63
N ALA A 192 -80.33 -5.09 14.42
CA ALA A 192 -81.54 -4.33 14.70
C ALA A 192 -82.77 -4.92 13.99
N ASN A 193 -82.65 -5.23 12.69
CA ASN A 193 -83.73 -5.86 11.92
C ASN A 193 -84.09 -7.26 12.47
N ARG A 194 -83.10 -8.09 12.84
CA ARG A 194 -83.35 -9.40 13.45
C ARG A 194 -84.13 -9.30 14.76
N GLN A 195 -83.87 -8.27 15.54
CA GLN A 195 -84.52 -8.05 16.84
C GLN A 195 -85.79 -7.18 16.75
N GLY A 196 -86.18 -6.73 15.55
CA GLY A 196 -87.36 -5.87 15.36
C GLY A 196 -87.22 -4.45 15.94
N VAL A 197 -85.98 -3.94 16.02
CA VAL A 197 -85.68 -2.61 16.59
C VAL A 197 -85.49 -1.61 15.47
N ALA A 198 -86.41 -0.65 15.34
CA ALA A 198 -86.29 0.45 14.37
C ALA A 198 -85.60 1.68 14.94
N GLU A 199 -85.76 1.91 16.25
CA GLU A 199 -85.28 3.10 16.96
C GLU A 199 -84.73 2.69 18.33
N ALA A 200 -83.55 3.23 18.67
CA ALA A 200 -82.85 2.94 19.92
C ALA A 200 -82.18 4.20 20.47
N VAL A 201 -81.97 4.22 21.79
CA VAL A 201 -81.34 5.32 22.51
C VAL A 201 -79.85 5.04 22.68
N CYS A 202 -79.01 6.00 22.31
CA CYS A 202 -77.56 5.92 22.53
C CYS A 202 -77.25 5.82 24.02
N GLU A 203 -76.43 4.85 24.40
CA GLU A 203 -75.94 4.70 25.78
C GLU A 203 -75.16 5.90 26.31
N SER A 204 -74.35 6.54 25.47
CA SER A 204 -73.44 7.62 25.87
C SER A 204 -74.16 8.93 26.15
N CYS A 205 -74.98 9.40 25.20
CA CYS A 205 -75.60 10.72 25.28
C CYS A 205 -77.12 10.69 25.51
N GLY A 206 -77.76 9.51 25.44
CA GLY A 206 -79.21 9.39 25.59
C GLY A 206 -80.02 9.88 24.38
N GLY A 207 -79.38 10.25 23.26
CA GLY A 207 -80.07 10.68 22.05
C GLY A 207 -80.79 9.52 21.33
N SER A 208 -81.96 9.78 20.74
CA SER A 208 -82.66 8.80 19.91
C SER A 208 -82.02 8.68 18.53
N VAL A 209 -81.86 7.45 18.05
CA VAL A 209 -81.21 7.13 16.77
C VAL A 209 -82.05 6.12 16.00
N HIS A 210 -82.35 6.46 14.73
CA HIS A 210 -83.00 5.55 13.79
C HIS A 210 -81.96 4.65 13.12
N LEU A 211 -81.98 3.36 13.44
CA LEU A 211 -80.96 2.41 13.01
C LEU A 211 -80.94 2.26 11.48
N GLY A 212 -82.09 2.34 10.81
CA GLY A 212 -82.21 2.19 9.36
C GLY A 212 -81.52 3.28 8.53
N LEU A 213 -81.20 4.43 9.14
CA LEU A 213 -80.58 5.60 8.49
C LEU A 213 -79.10 5.78 8.86
N LEU A 214 -78.48 4.79 9.52
CA LEU A 214 -77.07 4.87 9.89
C LEU A 214 -76.19 4.65 8.66
N ASP A 215 -75.41 5.69 8.33
CA ASP A 215 -74.38 5.67 7.28
C ASP A 215 -73.02 5.17 7.81
N GLY A 216 -72.82 5.22 9.13
CA GLY A 216 -71.62 4.74 9.83
C GLY A 216 -71.95 4.16 11.20
N PRO A 217 -70.99 3.53 11.88
CA PRO A 217 -71.19 2.87 13.18
C PRO A 217 -71.12 3.86 14.36
N PHE A 218 -71.45 5.14 14.15
CA PHE A 218 -71.28 6.20 15.15
C PHE A 218 -72.62 6.85 15.48
N CYS A 219 -72.73 7.37 16.70
CA CYS A 219 -73.87 8.17 17.09
C CYS A 219 -73.86 9.53 16.35
N PRO A 220 -74.95 9.92 15.66
CA PRO A 220 -75.01 11.21 14.96
C PRO A 220 -75.05 12.43 15.90
N HIS A 221 -75.22 12.22 17.21
CA HIS A 221 -75.32 13.29 18.21
C HIS A 221 -74.05 13.49 19.03
N CYS A 222 -73.25 12.44 19.25
CA CYS A 222 -72.08 12.48 20.13
C CYS A 222 -70.87 11.69 19.62
N GLU A 223 -70.94 11.16 18.39
CA GLU A 223 -69.86 10.45 17.68
C GLU A 223 -69.32 9.19 18.37
N SER A 224 -69.96 8.74 19.45
CA SER A 224 -69.59 7.48 20.11
C SER A 224 -69.83 6.29 19.18
N THR A 225 -68.84 5.41 19.05
CA THR A 225 -68.92 4.17 18.25
C THR A 225 -69.85 3.16 18.90
N PHE A 226 -70.75 2.57 18.11
CA PHE A 226 -71.65 1.52 18.54
C PHE A 226 -71.01 0.13 18.39
N ASP A 227 -71.17 -0.73 19.40
CA ASP A 227 -70.76 -2.14 19.31
C ASP A 227 -71.91 -3.12 19.12
N GLY A 228 -73.15 -2.70 19.44
CA GLY A 228 -74.29 -3.60 19.51
C GLY A 228 -75.63 -2.91 19.74
N VAL A 229 -76.68 -3.72 19.69
CA VAL A 229 -78.08 -3.32 19.92
C VAL A 229 -78.64 -4.20 21.04
N GLU A 230 -79.09 -3.57 22.12
CA GLU A 230 -79.75 -4.25 23.23
C GLU A 230 -81.28 -4.00 23.20
N PRO A 231 -82.10 -5.04 23.08
CA PRO A 231 -83.54 -4.89 23.01
C PRO A 231 -84.13 -4.61 24.39
N LYS A 232 -85.25 -3.87 24.45
CA LYS A 232 -85.94 -3.57 25.71
C LYS A 232 -86.31 -4.86 26.46
N ARG A 233 -86.09 -4.88 27.77
CA ARG A 233 -86.49 -5.99 28.66
C ARG A 233 -87.76 -5.61 29.44
N GLY A 234 -88.87 -6.33 29.22
CA GLY A 234 -90.15 -6.11 29.92
C GLY A 234 -91.10 -5.08 29.27
N PHE A 235 -92.15 -4.66 30.01
CA PHE A 235 -93.25 -3.82 29.49
C PHE A 235 -92.95 -2.31 29.47
N PHE A 236 -91.84 -1.87 30.06
CA PHE A 236 -91.44 -0.46 30.15
C PHE A 236 -89.96 -0.33 29.79
N GLY A 237 -89.61 0.49 28.79
CA GLY A 237 -88.23 0.77 28.40
C GLY A 237 -88.02 0.99 26.90
N SER A 238 -86.96 1.73 26.54
CA SER A 238 -86.49 1.92 25.17
C SER A 238 -85.39 0.91 24.82
N HIS A 239 -85.24 0.59 23.52
CA HIS A 239 -84.07 -0.15 23.05
C HIS A 239 -82.81 0.71 23.24
N ARG A 240 -81.65 0.07 23.47
CA ARG A 240 -80.39 0.77 23.76
C ARG A 240 -79.32 0.38 22.74
N LEU A 241 -78.57 1.38 22.28
CA LEU A 241 -77.38 1.20 21.46
C LEU A 241 -76.16 1.22 22.38
N THR A 242 -75.47 0.09 22.49
CA THR A 242 -74.26 -0.02 23.32
C THR A 242 -73.11 0.66 22.62
N VAL A 243 -72.31 1.40 23.40
CA VAL A 243 -71.11 2.07 22.88
C VAL A 243 -69.86 1.35 23.35
N GLY A 244 -68.95 1.13 22.41
CA GLY A 244 -67.75 0.38 22.68
C GLY A 244 -66.83 0.35 21.47
N GLN A 245 -65.55 0.10 21.73
CA GLN A 245 -64.64 -0.28 20.67
C GLN A 245 -64.92 -1.74 20.37
N ARG A 246 -65.71 -2.00 19.31
CA ARG A 246 -65.81 -3.34 18.74
C ARG A 246 -64.36 -3.75 18.42
N PRO A 247 -63.80 -4.79 19.06
CA PRO A 247 -62.41 -5.15 18.81
C PRO A 247 -62.26 -5.38 17.31
N ALA A 248 -61.25 -4.78 16.69
CA ALA A 248 -60.91 -5.17 15.33
C ALA A 248 -60.74 -6.69 15.35
N LEU A 249 -61.53 -7.40 14.55
CA LEU A 249 -61.41 -8.84 14.40
C LEU A 249 -59.92 -9.12 14.20
N GLU A 250 -59.32 -9.86 15.13
CA GLU A 250 -57.90 -10.23 15.05
C GLU A 250 -57.71 -10.84 13.67
N ALA A 251 -56.89 -10.20 12.83
CA ALA A 251 -56.41 -10.82 11.62
C ALA A 251 -55.85 -12.18 12.03
N PRO A 252 -56.09 -13.27 11.27
CA PRO A 252 -55.51 -14.56 11.57
C PRO A 252 -54.02 -14.33 11.81
N THR A 253 -53.56 -14.58 13.03
CA THR A 253 -52.13 -14.52 13.32
C THR A 253 -51.50 -15.60 12.45
N GLU A 254 -50.92 -15.20 11.32
CA GLU A 254 -49.93 -16.02 10.64
C GLU A 254 -48.79 -16.21 11.65
N SER A 255 -48.92 -17.28 12.42
CA SER A 255 -47.80 -17.91 13.09
C SER A 255 -46.84 -18.33 11.99
N GLY A 256 -45.81 -17.52 11.77
CA GLY A 256 -44.68 -17.87 10.90
C GLY A 256 -44.34 -16.85 9.84
N SER A 257 -43.81 -15.70 10.24
CA SER A 257 -42.80 -15.02 9.42
C SER A 257 -41.68 -14.58 10.35
N ALA A 258 -40.51 -15.15 10.11
CA ALA A 258 -39.28 -14.85 10.80
C ALA A 258 -38.98 -13.36 10.67
N ALA A 259 -39.15 -12.62 11.76
CA ALA A 259 -38.27 -11.50 12.06
C ALA A 259 -36.89 -12.11 12.35
N ALA A 260 -36.18 -12.46 11.28
CA ALA A 260 -34.76 -12.71 11.34
C ALA A 260 -34.12 -11.43 11.85
N GLU A 261 -33.46 -11.57 12.99
CA GLU A 261 -32.54 -10.61 13.57
C GLU A 261 -31.65 -10.02 12.47
N ARG A 262 -31.87 -8.75 12.14
CA ARG A 262 -30.85 -7.90 11.53
C ARG A 262 -30.59 -6.77 12.51
N ASP A 263 -29.99 -7.17 13.62
CA ASP A 263 -29.33 -6.27 14.55
C ASP A 263 -27.82 -6.40 14.32
N GLY A 264 -27.17 -5.29 14.00
CA GLY A 264 -25.72 -5.09 14.13
C GLY A 264 -24.77 -5.91 13.25
N LEU A 265 -24.66 -5.59 11.96
CA LEU A 265 -23.40 -5.82 11.23
C LEU A 265 -23.05 -4.60 10.37
N PHE A 266 -22.98 -3.44 11.01
CA PHE A 266 -22.19 -2.29 10.55
C PHE A 266 -21.72 -1.55 11.80
N ASP A 267 -20.91 -2.22 12.62
CA ASP A 267 -20.06 -1.51 13.58
C ASP A 267 -18.82 -1.00 12.85
N ASP A 268 -18.89 0.30 12.64
CA ASP A 268 -17.84 1.26 12.33
C ASP A 268 -16.56 0.98 13.14
N GLU A 269 -15.62 0.23 12.56
CA GLU A 269 -14.22 0.26 13.01
C GLU A 269 -13.58 1.56 12.54
N SER A 270 -13.73 2.60 13.37
CA SER A 270 -12.84 3.74 13.36
C SER A 270 -12.57 4.17 14.79
N ARG A 271 -11.40 3.78 15.33
CA ARG A 271 -10.62 4.59 16.29
C ARG A 271 -9.23 4.01 16.59
N GLY A 272 -8.22 4.79 16.23
CA GLY A 272 -6.86 4.77 16.81
C GLY A 272 -5.79 5.12 15.79
N ALA A 273 -5.64 6.41 15.45
CA ALA A 273 -4.43 7.23 15.70
C ALA A 273 -3.23 6.86 14.78
N GLU A 274 -2.59 7.77 14.04
CA GLU A 274 -1.76 8.86 14.56
C GLU A 274 -1.58 10.00 13.54
N ASP A 275 -1.77 11.22 14.05
CA ASP A 275 -0.98 12.45 13.88
C ASP A 275 0.20 12.42 12.87
N THR A 276 0.09 13.13 11.74
CA THR A 276 1.17 14.06 11.31
C THR A 276 0.60 15.26 10.55
N SER A 277 1.02 16.43 11.02
CA SER A 277 0.84 17.77 10.50
C SER A 277 1.36 17.99 9.07
N GLY A 278 0.62 18.74 8.25
CA GLY A 278 1.12 19.38 7.02
C GLY A 278 0.10 20.39 6.48
N ALA A 279 0.53 21.61 6.22
CA ALA A 279 -0.30 22.82 6.19
C ALA A 279 -0.49 23.40 4.77
N ARG A 280 -1.67 24.05 4.55
CA ARG A 280 -1.99 25.10 3.55
C ARG A 280 -1.99 24.63 2.07
N ALA A 281 -2.82 25.14 1.16
CA ALA A 281 -3.34 26.50 1.01
C ALA A 281 -4.67 26.57 0.22
N ASP A 282 -5.37 27.67 0.49
CA ASP A 282 -6.50 28.28 -0.21
C ASP A 282 -6.33 28.40 -1.73
N GLY A 283 -7.45 28.32 -2.45
CA GLY A 283 -7.50 28.57 -3.90
C GLY A 283 -8.91 28.59 -4.46
N SER A 284 -9.77 29.46 -3.95
CA SER A 284 -11.05 29.84 -4.59
C SER A 284 -10.79 30.51 -5.95
N THR A 285 -11.48 30.08 -7.00
CA THR A 285 -11.75 30.94 -8.16
C THR A 285 -13.10 30.60 -8.78
N THR A 286 -14.05 31.49 -8.54
CA THR A 286 -15.28 31.69 -9.32
C THR A 286 -14.94 32.34 -10.67
N HIS A 287 -15.54 31.88 -11.78
CA HIS A 287 -15.88 32.72 -12.95
C HIS A 287 -16.94 31.96 -13.76
N ASP A 288 -18.21 32.38 -13.76
CA ASP A 288 -18.86 33.47 -14.51
C ASP A 288 -19.08 33.21 -16.01
N THR A 289 -20.32 33.47 -16.41
CA THR A 289 -21.00 33.07 -17.64
C THR A 289 -20.80 34.02 -18.83
N ALA A 290 -20.68 33.46 -20.03
CA ALA A 290 -21.13 34.00 -21.33
C ALA A 290 -21.12 32.81 -22.31
N GLY A 291 -22.16 32.44 -23.05
CA GLY A 291 -23.17 33.25 -23.71
C GLY A 291 -22.73 33.46 -25.15
N GLU A 292 -23.04 32.53 -26.07
CA GLU A 292 -23.20 32.82 -27.50
C GLU A 292 -23.88 31.67 -28.25
N ASP A 293 -24.93 32.06 -28.97
CA ASP A 293 -25.83 31.27 -29.79
C ASP A 293 -25.16 30.71 -31.07
N GLN A 294 -25.63 29.55 -31.52
CA GLN A 294 -25.98 29.39 -32.94
C GLN A 294 -26.86 28.15 -33.21
N GLU A 295 -28.13 28.45 -33.50
CA GLU A 295 -29.05 27.62 -34.28
C GLU A 295 -28.53 27.40 -35.71
N LYS A 296 -28.90 26.26 -36.32
CA LYS A 296 -29.41 26.08 -37.71
C LYS A 296 -29.09 24.65 -38.22
N SER A 297 -29.99 23.67 -38.10
CA SER A 297 -31.12 23.31 -38.99
C SER A 297 -30.77 22.54 -40.29
N THR A 298 -31.49 21.42 -40.48
CA THR A 298 -32.00 20.76 -41.72
C THR A 298 -31.10 19.89 -42.62
N ALA A 299 -31.42 18.59 -42.71
CA ALA A 299 -31.92 17.85 -43.91
C ALA A 299 -32.01 16.33 -43.55
N ALA A 300 -33.18 15.70 -43.41
CA ALA A 300 -34.00 15.04 -44.46
C ALA A 300 -33.22 13.98 -45.27
N GLU A 301 -33.37 12.70 -44.92
CA GLU A 301 -34.13 11.66 -45.64
C GLU A 301 -33.43 11.12 -46.91
N ASP A 302 -33.04 9.83 -46.90
CA ASP A 302 -33.60 8.89 -47.89
C ASP A 302 -33.43 7.43 -47.46
N VAL A 303 -34.45 6.64 -47.77
CA VAL A 303 -34.64 5.22 -47.52
C VAL A 303 -34.15 4.47 -48.77
N SER A 304 -33.44 3.35 -48.59
CA SER A 304 -33.43 2.30 -49.62
C SER A 304 -33.42 0.92 -48.98
N GLU A 305 -34.57 0.28 -49.04
CA GLU A 305 -34.73 -1.17 -48.94
C GLU A 305 -33.93 -1.87 -50.05
N GLY A 306 -33.49 -3.09 -49.77
CA GLY A 306 -32.71 -3.90 -50.70
C GLY A 306 -32.44 -5.30 -50.13
N ASP A 307 -33.52 -6.05 -49.97
CA ASP A 307 -33.55 -7.49 -49.76
C ASP A 307 -32.80 -8.21 -50.91
N THR A 308 -31.92 -9.17 -50.63
CA THR A 308 -32.00 -10.54 -51.16
C THR A 308 -30.73 -11.37 -50.96
N ASP A 309 -30.98 -12.50 -50.31
CA ASP A 309 -30.54 -13.86 -50.60
C ASP A 309 -29.16 -14.41 -50.24
N ARG A 310 -29.31 -15.65 -49.74
CA ARG A 310 -28.35 -16.70 -49.46
C ARG A 310 -27.42 -16.94 -50.65
N THR A 311 -26.17 -17.29 -50.35
CA THR A 311 -25.61 -18.56 -50.84
C THR A 311 -24.41 -18.97 -50.00
N ALA A 312 -24.41 -20.25 -49.66
CA ALA A 312 -23.33 -20.95 -49.01
C ALA A 312 -22.05 -20.92 -49.85
N ASN A 313 -20.89 -20.84 -49.21
CA ASN A 313 -19.71 -21.46 -49.77
C ASN A 313 -18.87 -22.14 -48.69
N THR A 314 -18.80 -23.46 -48.80
CA THR A 314 -17.90 -24.37 -48.10
C THR A 314 -16.86 -24.82 -49.12
N ALA A 315 -15.57 -24.59 -48.89
CA ALA A 315 -14.45 -25.36 -49.45
C ALA A 315 -13.13 -24.93 -48.76
N GLN A 316 -12.49 -25.83 -48.00
CA GLN A 316 -11.22 -26.51 -48.33
C GLN A 316 -9.99 -25.59 -48.24
N VAL A 317 -9.02 -25.76 -47.33
CA VAL A 317 -8.11 -26.90 -47.03
C VAL A 317 -7.16 -27.24 -48.20
N ASN A 318 -5.86 -27.14 -47.90
CA ASN A 318 -4.63 -27.37 -48.68
C ASN A 318 -4.12 -26.12 -49.44
N GLU A 319 -2.85 -25.70 -49.33
CA GLU A 319 -1.59 -26.40 -49.03
C GLU A 319 -0.78 -25.87 -47.83
#